data_AF-A0A2G5M633-F1
#
_entry.id   AF-A0A2G5M633-F1
#
_cell.length_a   1.000
_cell.length_b   1.000
_cell.length_c   1.000
_cell.angle_alpha   90.00
_cell.angle_beta   90.00
_cell.angle_gamma   90.00
#
_symmetry.space_group_name_H-M   'P 1'
#
loop_
_entity.id
_entity.type
_entity.pdbx_description
1 polymer ?
#
loop_
_entity_poly.entity_id
_entity_poly.type
_entity_poly.pdbx_seq_one_letter_code
_entity_poly.pdbx_strand_id
1 'polypeptide(L)' 'TLQQILFFKELGFPLQRIKEIINQPTFDRLEALEMQRKMLLEKRRQLGHMLETIDNTVKDLKGEIKMSNKGKFKGFD' A
#
# COMPACT_ATOMS: atom_id res chain seq x y z
N THR A 1 -6.96 19.17 8.65
CA THR A 1 -5.62 19.55 9.17
C THR A 1 -4.52 19.06 8.25
N LEU A 2 -3.32 19.67 8.31
CA LEU A 2 -2.15 19.29 7.50
C LEU A 2 -1.81 17.78 7.58
N GLN A 3 -1.94 17.18 8.77
CA GLN A 3 -1.68 15.76 9.00
C GLN A 3 -2.54 14.83 8.12
N GLN A 4 -3.84 15.12 7.94
CA GLN A 4 -4.72 14.29 7.10
C GLN A 4 -4.36 14.37 5.62
N ILE A 5 -3.92 15.55 5.17
CA ILE A 5 -3.46 15.77 3.80
C ILE A 5 -2.21 14.94 3.53
N LEU A 6 -1.27 14.90 4.49
CA LEU A 6 -0.04 14.11 4.37
C LEU A 6 -0.33 12.61 4.26
N PHE A 7 -1.25 12.07 5.07
CA PHE A 7 -1.63 10.65 4.97
C PHE A 7 -2.31 10.29 3.66
N PHE A 8 -3.25 11.10 3.18
CA PHE A 8 -3.88 10.84 1.89
C PHE A 8 -2.89 10.96 0.72
N LYS A 9 -1.95 11.91 0.79
CA LYS A 9 -0.90 12.05 -0.22
C LYS A 9 0.00 10.80 -0.26
N GLU A 10 0.38 10.26 0.90
CA GLU A 10 1.20 9.04 1.00
C GLU A 10 0.46 7.77 0.50
N LEU A 11 -0.86 7.79 0.61
CA LEU A 11 -1.74 6.76 0.04
C LEU A 11 -2.01 6.97 -1.46
N GLY A 12 -1.38 7.96 -2.10
CA GLY A 12 -1.46 8.20 -3.55
C GLY A 12 -2.68 9.01 -4.00
N PHE A 13 -3.41 9.66 -3.09
CA PHE A 13 -4.56 10.47 -3.47
C PHE A 13 -4.10 11.82 -4.05
N PRO A 14 -4.68 12.28 -5.18
CA PRO A 14 -4.39 13.60 -5.71
C PRO A 14 -4.93 14.69 -4.77
N LEU A 15 -4.18 15.80 -4.65
CA LEU A 15 -4.52 16.92 -3.76
C LEU A 15 -5.95 17.45 -3.95
N GLN A 16 -6.46 17.40 -5.19
CA GLN A 16 -7.81 17.83 -5.53
C GLN A 16 -8.88 16.95 -4.86
N ARG A 17 -8.70 15.62 -4.89
CA ARG A 17 -9.58 14.66 -4.21
C ARG A 17 -9.51 14.79 -2.69
N ILE A 18 -8.32 15.09 -2.16
CA ILE A 18 -8.14 15.34 -0.71
C ILE A 18 -8.93 16.58 -0.29
N LYS A 19 -8.87 17.65 -1.10
CA LYS A 19 -9.62 18.89 -0.87
C LYS A 19 -11.13 18.65 -0.92
N GLU A 20 -11.61 17.83 -1.85
CA GLU A 20 -13.03 17.46 -1.94
C GLU A 20 -13.50 16.72 -0.70
N ILE A 21 -12.75 15.70 -0.25
CA ILE A 21 -13.10 14.88 0.92
C ILE A 21 -13.18 15.74 2.20
N ILE A 22 -12.18 16.60 2.44
CA ILE A 22 -12.12 17.39 3.68
C ILE A 22 -13.19 18.49 3.74
N ASN A 23 -13.66 18.97 2.58
CA ASN A 23 -14.67 20.03 2.51
C ASN A 23 -16.12 19.51 2.47
N GLN A 24 -16.33 18.18 2.54
CA GLN A 24 -17.68 17.64 2.59
C GLN A 24 -18.33 17.94 3.95
N PRO A 25 -19.60 18.38 3.99
CA PRO A 25 -20.30 18.65 5.24
C PRO A 25 -20.53 17.39 6.09
N THR A 26 -20.47 16.21 5.47
CA THR A 26 -20.55 14.89 6.13
C THR A 26 -19.18 14.33 6.51
N PHE A 27 -18.10 15.10 6.40
CA PHE A 27 -16.76 14.60 6.67
C PHE A 27 -16.55 14.29 8.16
N ASP A 28 -16.44 12.99 8.47
CA ASP A 28 -16.00 12.53 9.78
C ASP A 28 -14.48 12.28 9.79
N ARG A 29 -13.78 13.00 10.67
CA ARG A 29 -12.32 12.90 10.82
C ARG A 29 -11.87 11.55 11.37
N LEU A 30 -12.63 10.94 12.26
CA LEU A 30 -12.32 9.63 12.84
C LEU A 30 -12.48 8.54 11.78
N GLU A 31 -13.61 8.51 11.07
CA GLU A 31 -13.83 7.54 9.98
C GLU A 31 -12.75 7.63 8.89
N ALA A 32 -12.35 8.86 8.53
CA ALA A 32 -11.28 9.08 7.57
C ALA A 32 -9.94 8.49 8.05
N LEU A 33 -9.59 8.65 9.33
CA LEU A 33 -8.37 8.08 9.92
C LEU A 33 -8.44 6.55 9.99
N GLU A 34 -9.60 5.97 10.30
CA GLU A 34 -9.79 4.52 10.29
C GLU A 34 -9.66 3.93 8.88
N MET A 35 -10.23 4.60 7.88
CA MET A 35 -10.07 4.23 6.48
C MET A 35 -8.60 4.32 6.05
N GLN A 36 -7.91 5.42 6.37
CA GLN A 36 -6.47 5.58 6.09
C GLN A 36 -5.65 4.46 6.74
N ARG A 37 -5.95 4.10 7.99
CA ARG A 37 -5.29 2.99 8.69
C ARG A 37 -5.50 1.65 7.96
N LYS A 38 -6.72 1.35 7.51
CA LYS A 38 -7.01 0.14 6.73
C LYS A 38 -6.20 0.12 5.42
N MET A 39 -6.15 1.23 4.70
CA MET A 39 -5.36 1.34 3.46
C MET A 39 -3.86 1.16 3.69
N LEU A 40 -3.31 1.71 4.78
CA LEU A 40 -1.89 1.52 5.13
C LEU A 40 -1.58 0.07 5.50
N LEU A 41 -2.49 -0.62 6.20
CA LEU A 41 -2.33 -2.04 6.50
C LEU A 41 -2.33 -2.89 5.23
N GLU A 42 -3.18 -2.56 4.27
CA GLU A 42 -3.22 -3.23 2.98
C GLU A 42 -1.94 -2.98 2.17
N LYS A 43 -1.48 -1.72 2.08
CA LYS A 43 -0.20 -1.37 1.45
C LYS A 43 0.97 -2.11 2.10
N ARG A 44 0.98 -2.23 3.43
CA ARG A 44 1.98 -3.01 4.18
C ARG A 44 1.95 -4.49 3.80
N ARG A 45 0.75 -5.08 3.65
CA ARG A 45 0.59 -6.48 3.23
C ARG A 45 1.16 -6.70 1.82
N GLN A 46 0.79 -5.83 0.87
CA GLN A 46 1.32 -5.85 -0.50
C GLN A 46 2.85 -5.72 -0.53
N LEU A 47 3.41 -4.76 0.22
CA LEU A 47 4.87 -4.61 0.37
C LEU A 47 5.51 -5.87 0.94
N GLY A 48 4.88 -6.54 1.91
CA GLY A 48 5.33 -7.82 2.43
C GLY A 48 5.42 -8.91 1.37
N HIS A 49 4.40 -9.05 0.53
CA HIS A 49 4.40 -10.02 -0.57
C HIS A 49 5.44 -9.71 -1.65
N MET A 50 5.65 -8.42 -1.97
CA MET A 50 6.72 -8.01 -2.89
C MET A 50 8.11 -8.32 -2.33
N LEU A 51 8.35 -8.06 -1.04
CA LEU A 51 9.61 -8.40 -0.38
C LEU A 51 9.86 -9.91 -0.39
N GLU A 52 8.86 -10.72 -0.04
CA GLU A 52 8.96 -12.18 -0.10
C GLU A 52 9.27 -12.68 -1.52
N THR A 53 8.69 -12.04 -2.54
CA THR A 53 8.97 -12.37 -3.94
C THR A 53 10.40 -12.03 -4.32
N ILE A 54 10.92 -10.87 -3.88
CA ILE A 54 12.32 -10.47 -4.06
C ILE A 54 13.25 -11.47 -3.37
N ASP A 55 12.99 -11.82 -2.11
CA ASP A 55 13.81 -12.76 -1.33
C ASP A 55 13.89 -14.13 -2.01
N ASN A 56 12.76 -14.66 -2.47
CA ASN A 56 12.72 -15.93 -3.20
C ASN A 56 13.45 -15.84 -4.54
N THR A 57 13.33 -14.71 -5.24
CA THR A 57 14.05 -14.48 -6.51
C THR A 57 15.56 -14.43 -6.28
N VAL A 58 16.02 -13.79 -5.21
CA VAL A 58 17.45 -13.77 -4.83
C VAL A 58 17.95 -15.18 -4.52
N LYS A 59 17.18 -16.00 -3.79
CA LYS A 59 17.53 -17.40 -3.51
C LYS A 59 17.61 -18.26 -4.77
N ASP A 60 16.68 -18.06 -5.72
CA ASP A 60 16.70 -18.72 -7.04
C ASP A 60 17.97 -18.36 -7.82
N LEU A 61 18.32 -17.08 -7.87
CA LEU A 61 19.52 -16.60 -8.56
C LEU A 61 20.83 -17.09 -7.90
N LYS A 62 20.82 -17.34 -6.59
CA LYS A 62 21.94 -17.95 -5.87
C LYS A 62 22.01 -19.48 -6.02
N GLY A 63 21.00 -20.11 -6.64
CA GLY A 63 20.90 -21.56 -6.78
C GLY A 63 20.48 -22.29 -5.51
N GLU A 64 20.00 -21.58 -4.49
CA GLU A 64 19.54 -22.17 -3.22
C GLU A 64 18.18 -22.85 -3.35
N ILE A 65 17.31 -22.33 -4.24
CA ILE A 65 16.00 -22.90 -4.58
C ILE A 65 15.79 -22.88 -6.10
N LYS A 66 14.76 -23.57 -6.59
CA LYS A 66 14.22 -23.39 -7.95
C LYS A 66 12.85 -22.73 -7.88
N MET A 67 12.75 -21.52 -8.40
CA MET A 67 11.52 -20.74 -8.42
C MET A 67 10.81 -20.89 -9.76
N SER A 68 9.50 -21.14 -9.74
CA SER A 68 8.70 -21.17 -10.96
C SER A 68 8.43 -19.77 -11.50
N ASN A 69 8.21 -19.64 -12.81
CA ASN A 69 7.81 -18.36 -13.42
C ASN A 69 6.56 -17.76 -12.75
N LYS A 70 5.60 -18.59 -12.33
CA LYS A 70 4.42 -18.14 -11.58
C LYS A 70 4.78 -17.58 -10.21
N GLY A 71 5.80 -18.12 -9.55
CA GLY A 71 6.30 -17.61 -8.27
C GLY A 71 6.86 -16.20 -8.36
N LYS A 72 7.47 -15.82 -9.50
CA LYS A 72 8.11 -14.51 -9.72
C LYS A 72 7.11 -13.35 -9.77
N PHE A 73 5.84 -13.64 -9.98
CA PHE A 73 4.78 -12.63 -10.07
C PHE A 73 3.82 -12.63 -8.87
N LYS A 74 3.96 -13.55 -7.91
CA LYS A 74 3.05 -13.66 -6.75
C LYS A 74 2.97 -12.40 -5.89
N GLY A 75 4.01 -11.56 -5.88
CA GLY A 75 4.01 -10.29 -5.15
C GLY A 75 3.17 -9.18 -5.79
N PHE A 76 2.64 -9.42 -7.00
CA PHE A 76 1.88 -8.46 -7.79
C PHE A 76 0.42 -8.88 -8.04
N ASP A 77 0.02 -10.06 -7.56
CA ASP A 77 -1.36 -10.58 -7.60
C ASP A 77 -2.22 -10.07 -6.42
#